data_AF-A0A660WAR1-F1
#
_entry.id   AF-A0A660WAR1-F1
#
_cell.length_a   1.000
_cell.length_b   1.000
_cell.length_c   1.000
_cell.angle_alpha   90.00
_cell.angle_beta   90.00
_cell.angle_gamma   90.00
#
_symmetry.space_group_name_H-M   'P 1'
#
loop_
_entity.id
_entity.type
_entity.pdbx_description
1 polymer ?
#
loop_
_entity_poly.entity_id
_entity_poly.type
_entity_poly.pdbx_seq_one_letter_code
_entity_poly.pdbx_strand_id
1 'polypeptide(L)' 'MRYFKKRIDKPLGELLIEKGLINRTQLQEALKVQKERGGLIGEVMVSLGFAKEEDIAHVLSLQYGFPYLPLEHYE' A
#
# COMPACT_ATOMS: atom_id res chain seq x y z
N MET A 1 16.01 -19.66 9.00
CA MET A 1 15.92 -18.64 7.93
C MET A 1 15.53 -17.31 8.56
N ARG A 2 16.41 -16.30 8.54
CA ARG A 2 16.18 -15.00 9.20
C ARG A 2 16.04 -13.92 8.13
N TYR A 3 14.89 -13.87 7.46
CA TYR A 3 14.53 -12.81 6.52
C TYR A 3 14.07 -11.56 7.28
N PHE A 4 14.97 -10.90 8.01
CA PHE A 4 14.61 -9.65 8.69
C PHE A 4 15.76 -8.66 8.61
N LYS A 5 15.85 -7.90 7.50
CA LYS A 5 16.53 -6.59 7.54
C LYS A 5 16.33 -5.69 6.30
N LYS A 6 15.10 -5.35 5.92
CA LYS A 6 14.89 -4.07 5.21
C LYS A 6 13.46 -3.56 5.41
N ARG A 7 13.17 -3.02 6.60
CA ARG A 7 11.98 -2.18 6.76
C ARG A 7 12.29 -0.84 6.09
N ILE A 8 11.57 -0.51 5.04
CA ILE A 8 11.60 0.84 4.50
C ILE A 8 10.74 1.70 5.44
N ASP A 9 11.36 2.65 6.13
CA ASP A 9 10.68 3.54 7.10
C ASP A 9 9.78 4.61 6.44
N LYS A 10 9.53 4.47 5.14
CA LYS A 10 8.68 5.38 4.37
C LYS A 10 7.21 5.00 4.53
N PRO A 11 6.29 5.97 4.70
CA PRO A 11 4.86 5.69 4.73
C PRO A 11 4.36 5.04 3.43
N LEU A 12 3.35 4.16 3.54
CA LEU A 12 2.74 3.46 2.41
C LEU A 12 2.33 4.42 1.28
N GLY A 13 1.68 5.54 1.63
CA GLY A 13 1.23 6.54 0.66
C GLY A 13 2.35 7.15 -0.17
N GLU A 14 3.52 7.41 0.42
CA GLU A 14 4.67 7.94 -0.32
C GLU A 14 5.27 6.86 -1.24
N LEU A 15 5.32 5.61 -0.78
CA LEU A 15 5.79 4.50 -1.61
C LEU A 15 4.88 4.28 -2.84
N LEU A 16 3.56 4.42 -2.67
CA LEU A 16 2.60 4.35 -3.77
C LEU A 16 2.81 5.48 -4.79
N ILE A 17 3.12 6.69 -4.33
CA ILE A 17 3.48 7.82 -5.22
C ILE A 17 4.77 7.54 -5.98
N GLU A 18 5.82 7.05 -5.29
CA GLU A 18 7.10 6.74 -5.93
C GLU A 18 7.01 5.63 -6.98
N LYS A 19 6.04 4.73 -6.82
CA LYS A 19 5.73 3.67 -7.78
C LYS A 19 4.79 4.13 -8.89
N GLY A 20 4.30 5.37 -8.85
CA GLY A 20 3.37 5.92 -9.84
C GLY A 20 1.96 5.30 -9.76
N LEU A 21 1.63 4.61 -8.66
CA LEU A 21 0.34 3.94 -8.46
C LEU A 21 -0.74 4.95 -8.06
N ILE A 22 -0.37 5.99 -7.33
CA ILE A 22 -1.23 7.12 -6.99
C ILE A 22 -0.48 8.44 -7.21
N ASN A 23 -1.21 9.54 -7.27
CA ASN A 23 -0.64 10.89 -7.24
C ASN A 23 -0.84 11.58 -5.88
N ARG A 24 -0.22 12.75 -5.72
CA ARG A 24 -0.27 13.55 -4.48
C ARG A 24 -1.70 13.96 -4.11
N THR A 25 -2.53 14.30 -5.09
CA THR A 25 -3.92 14.72 -4.88
C THR A 25 -4.77 13.57 -4.33
N GLN A 26 -4.65 12.38 -4.93
CA GLN A 26 -5.31 11.15 -4.48
C GLN A 26 -4.90 10.77 -3.06
N LEU A 27 -3.61 10.89 -2.72
CA LEU A 27 -3.14 10.67 -1.35
C LEU A 27 -3.78 11.65 -0.35
N GLN A 28 -3.86 12.94 -0.69
CA GLN A 28 -4.48 13.94 0.19
C GLN A 28 -5.97 13.68 0.40
N GLU A 29 -6.68 13.30 -0.67
CA GLU A 29 -8.09 12.94 -0.59
C GLU A 29 -8.32 11.69 0.28
N ALA A 30 -7.52 10.64 0.08
CA ALA A 30 -7.57 9.43 0.90
C ALA A 30 -7.28 9.72 2.38
N LEU A 31 -6.30 10.57 2.69
CA LEU A 31 -6.00 10.99 4.07
C LEU A 31 -7.15 11.79 4.70
N LYS A 32 -7.83 12.63 3.92
CA LYS A 32 -9.01 13.36 4.40
C LYS A 32 -10.14 12.39 4.76
N VAL A 33 -10.44 11.44 3.88
CA VAL A 33 -11.47 10.41 4.12
C VAL A 33 -11.09 9.53 5.31
N GLN A 34 -9.82 9.13 5.43
CA GLN A 34 -9.32 8.35 6.56
C GLN A 34 -9.48 9.13 7.89
N LYS A 35 -9.24 10.44 7.89
CA LYS A 35 -9.43 11.27 9.09
C LYS A 35 -10.89 11.34 9.53
N GLU A 36 -11.83 11.32 8.58
CA GLU A 36 -13.27 11.37 8.85
C GLU A 36 -13.84 10.01 9.26
N ARG A 37 -13.38 8.91 8.63
CA ARG A 37 -13.96 7.57 8.77
C ARG A 37 -13.13 6.59 9.59
N GLY A 38 -11.86 6.89 9.83
CA GLY A 38 -10.88 5.95 10.39
C GLY A 38 -10.40 4.90 9.36
N GLY A 39 -9.83 3.81 9.85
CA GLY A 39 -9.36 2.69 9.03
C GLY A 39 -7.92 2.81 8.54
N LEU A 40 -7.45 1.79 7.80
CA LEU A 40 -6.11 1.78 7.21
C LEU A 40 -6.09 2.59 5.91
N ILE A 41 -5.02 3.35 5.69
CA ILE A 41 -4.91 4.21 4.49
C ILE A 41 -5.00 3.40 3.19
N GLY A 42 -4.47 2.17 3.17
CA GLY A 42 -4.56 1.27 2.02
C GLY A 42 -6.01 0.85 1.72
N GLU A 43 -6.80 0.53 2.74
CA GLU A 43 -8.23 0.17 2.58
C GLU A 43 -9.02 1.37 2.05
N VAL A 44 -8.75 2.57 2.58
CA VAL A 44 -9.38 3.80 2.11
C VAL A 44 -9.04 4.05 0.65
N MET A 45 -7.78 3.89 0.24
CA MET A 45 -7.36 4.04 -1.16
C MET A 45 -8.04 3.04 -2.10
N VAL A 46 -8.24 1.79 -1.66
CA VAL A 46 -8.98 0.78 -2.43
C VAL A 46 -10.46 1.16 -2.54
N SER A 47 -11.08 1.58 -1.44
CA SER A 47 -12.50 2.00 -1.44
C SER A 47 -12.78 3.21 -2.33
N LEU A 48 -11.79 4.10 -2.49
CA LEU A 48 -11.86 5.27 -3.36
C LEU A 48 -11.50 4.94 -4.82
N GLY A 49 -11.07 3.71 -5.12
CA GLY A 49 -10.65 3.29 -6.46
C GLY A 49 -9.31 3.89 -6.90
N PHE A 50 -8.50 4.38 -5.96
CA PHE A 50 -7.19 4.98 -6.28
C PHE A 50 -6.09 3.94 -6.44
N ALA A 51 -6.23 2.78 -5.80
CA ALA A 51 -5.31 1.66 -5.90
C ALA A 51 -6.08 0.34 -5.80
N LYS A 52 -5.54 -0.76 -6.33
CA LYS A 52 -6.09 -2.10 -6.14
C LYS A 52 -5.52 -2.73 -4.87
N GLU A 53 -6.19 -3.75 -4.35
CA GLU A 53 -5.68 -4.53 -3.20
C GLU A 53 -4.30 -5.15 -3.50
N GLU A 54 -4.09 -5.61 -4.73
CA GLU A 54 -2.81 -6.14 -5.22
C GLU A 54 -1.69 -5.10 -5.16
N ASP A 55 -1.99 -3.85 -5.52
CA ASP A 55 -1.03 -2.74 -5.48
C ASP A 55 -0.58 -2.47 -4.05
N ILE A 56 -1.54 -2.45 -3.11
CA ILE A 56 -1.28 -2.27 -1.68
C ILE A 56 -0.43 -3.42 -1.15
N ALA A 57 -0.81 -4.67 -1.44
CA ALA A 57 -0.12 -5.85 -0.97
C ALA A 57 1.32 -5.94 -1.51
N HIS A 58 1.52 -5.64 -2.79
CA HIS A 58 2.85 -5.60 -3.40
C HIS A 58 3.73 -4.51 -2.78
N VAL A 59 3.22 -3.29 -2.56
CA VAL A 59 4.01 -2.23 -1.93
C VAL A 59 4.34 -2.55 -0.48
N LEU A 60 3.42 -3.17 0.27
CA LEU A 60 3.71 -3.66 1.62
C LEU A 60 4.79 -4.75 1.61
N SER A 61 4.72 -5.70 0.67
CA SER A 61 5.76 -6.73 0.54
C SER A 61 7.14 -6.09 0.32
N LEU A 62 7.23 -5.08 -0.54
CA LEU A 62 8.46 -4.31 -0.77
C LEU A 62 8.91 -3.54 0.48
N GLN A 63 7.96 -2.95 1.22
CA GLN A 63 8.25 -2.18 2.43
C GLN A 63 8.84 -3.04 3.55
N TYR A 64 8.37 -4.29 3.68
CA TYR A 64 8.80 -5.20 4.74
C TYR A 64 9.87 -6.21 4.27
N GLY A 65 10.16 -6.27 2.97
CA GLY A 65 11.16 -7.16 2.38
C GLY A 65 10.67 -8.61 2.24
N PHE A 66 9.37 -8.83 2.06
CA PHE A 66 8.77 -10.14 1.82
C PHE A 66 8.46 -10.35 0.32
N PRO A 67 8.60 -11.59 -0.19
CA PRO A 67 8.09 -11.91 -1.52
C PRO A 67 6.57 -11.76 -1.55
N TYR A 68 6.04 -11.15 -2.61
CA TYR A 68 4.61 -11.12 -2.89
C TYR A 68 4.21 -12.38 -3.67
N LEU A 69 3.21 -13.11 -3.18
CA LEU A 69 2.66 -14.31 -3.82
C LEU A 69 1.13 -14.15 -3.87
N PRO A 70 0.55 -13.84 -5.05
CA PRO A 70 -0.90 -13.83 -5.22
C PRO A 70 -1.47 -15.23 -4.97
N LEU A 71 -2.62 -15.31 -4.29
CA LEU A 71 -3.28 -16.58 -4.00
C LEU A 71 -3.80 -17.29 -5.25
N GLU A 72 -3.99 -16.56 -6.36
CA GLU A 72 -4.36 -17.12 -7.67
C GLU A 72 -3.29 -18.06 -8.25
N HIS A 73 -2.07 -18.03 -7.72
CA HIS A 73 -0.96 -18.88 -8.12
C HIS A 73 -0.66 -20.02 -7.13
N TYR A 74 -1.58 -20.32 -6.21
CA TYR A 74 -1.47 -21.44 -5.30
C TYR A 74 -2.30 -22.62 -5.83
N GLU A 75 -1.63 -23.65 -6.38
CA GLU A 75 -2.22 -24.97 -6.66
C GLU A 75 -2.31 -25.83 -5.39
#